data_AF-A0A924BPX5-F1
#
_entry.id   AF-A0A924BPX5-F1
#
_cell.length_a   1.000
_cell.length_b   1.000
_cell.length_c   1.000
_cell.angle_alpha   90.00
_cell.angle_beta   90.00
_cell.angle_gamma   90.00
#
_symmetry.space_group_name_H-M   'P 1'
#
loop_
_entity.id
_entity.type
_entity.pdbx_description
1 polymer ?
#
loop_
_entity_poly.entity_id
_entity_poly.type
_entity_poly.pdbx_seq_one_letter_code
_entity_poly.pdbx_strand_id
1 'polypeptide(L)'
;AFTVLRNLFVATWAKLLWDRLHTSSDAEVAAIAGKALKEVRYHQQHAADWVVRLADGTDESRQRIDAALAALWIYTAELFESDAVDAQAQASGLGPRWADLRKPWLAEIGAVFGEAGLAVPNECAFRSTGTRGVHSEHMGFILSDMQHLQRSYPGGVW
;
A
#
# COMPACT_ATOMS: atom_id res chain seq x y z
N ALA A 1 -3.14 0.21 -15.65
CA ALA A 1 -3.38 -1.03 -14.88
C ALA A 1 -2.39 -1.16 -13.70
N PHE A 2 -1.11 -1.52 -13.94
CA PHE A 2 -0.11 -1.74 -12.87
C PHE A 2 -0.04 -0.62 -11.81
N THR A 3 0.16 0.63 -12.25
CA THR A 3 0.22 1.79 -11.35
C THR A 3 -1.07 1.96 -10.54
N VAL A 4 -2.22 1.77 -11.18
CA VAL A 4 -3.54 1.96 -10.55
C VAL A 4 -3.79 0.89 -9.49
N LEU A 5 -3.56 -0.39 -9.81
CA LEU A 5 -3.73 -1.48 -8.84
C LEU A 5 -2.75 -1.39 -7.68
N ARG A 6 -1.47 -1.07 -7.94
CA ARG A 6 -0.49 -0.82 -6.88
C ARG A 6 -0.97 0.31 -5.96
N ASN A 7 -1.45 1.41 -6.54
CA ASN A 7 -1.97 2.53 -5.77
C ASN A 7 -3.22 2.16 -4.99
N LEU A 8 -4.14 1.38 -5.56
CA LEU A 8 -5.32 0.89 -4.84
C LEU A 8 -4.90 0.07 -3.61
N PHE A 9 -4.01 -0.92 -3.78
CA PHE A 9 -3.57 -1.78 -2.68
C PHE A 9 -2.94 -0.97 -1.54
N VAL A 10 -2.00 -0.08 -1.87
CA VAL A 10 -1.29 0.73 -0.88
C VAL A 10 -2.21 1.79 -0.27
N ALA A 11 -3.04 2.49 -1.05
CA ALA A 11 -3.93 3.52 -0.53
C ALA A 11 -5.03 2.95 0.36
N THR A 12 -5.61 1.79 0.02
CA THR A 12 -6.56 1.07 0.89
C THR A 12 -5.91 0.68 2.20
N TRP A 13 -4.69 0.15 2.16
CA TRP A 13 -3.95 -0.22 3.38
C TRP A 13 -3.60 1.02 4.23
N ALA A 14 -3.04 2.05 3.60
CA ALA A 14 -2.65 3.29 4.26
C ALA A 14 -3.86 4.04 4.86
N LYS A 15 -5.02 4.01 4.19
CA LYS A 15 -6.28 4.54 4.75
C LYS A 15 -6.62 3.89 6.08
N LEU A 16 -6.58 2.56 6.15
CA LEU A 16 -6.86 1.80 7.37
C LEU A 16 -5.80 2.03 8.45
N LEU A 17 -4.53 2.12 8.05
CA LEU A 17 -3.44 2.39 8.97
C LEU A 17 -3.56 3.80 9.58
N TRP A 18 -3.75 4.84 8.76
CA TRP A 18 -3.89 6.22 9.24
C TRP A 18 -5.14 6.41 10.10
N ASP A 19 -6.22 5.69 9.78
CA ASP A 19 -7.42 5.67 10.62
C ASP A 19 -7.14 5.11 12.03
N ARG A 20 -6.23 4.13 12.17
CA ARG A 20 -5.80 3.66 13.49
C ARG A 20 -4.76 4.56 14.15
N LEU A 21 -3.85 5.13 13.38
CA LEU A 21 -2.76 5.97 13.90
C LEU A 21 -3.23 7.36 14.34
N HIS A 22 -4.38 7.86 13.85
CA HIS A 22 -4.87 9.18 14.29
C HIS A 22 -5.28 9.20 15.78
N THR A 23 -5.42 8.02 16.42
CA THR A 23 -5.65 7.87 17.86
C THR A 23 -4.43 7.32 18.60
N SER A 24 -3.23 7.48 18.02
CA SER A 24 -1.97 7.04 18.64
C SER A 24 -1.75 7.68 20.01
N SER A 25 -1.04 6.98 20.89
CA SER A 25 -0.53 7.53 22.15
C SER A 25 0.53 8.61 21.95
N ASP A 26 1.15 8.67 20.77
CA ASP A 26 2.07 9.73 20.38
C ASP A 26 1.33 10.85 19.63
N ALA A 27 1.43 12.08 20.15
CA ALA A 27 0.69 13.24 19.63
C ALA A 27 1.17 13.68 18.23
N GLU A 28 2.45 13.49 17.90
CA GLU A 28 2.98 13.85 16.59
C GLU A 28 2.54 12.85 15.52
N VAL A 29 2.62 11.55 15.84
CA VAL A 29 2.09 10.47 14.98
C VAL A 29 0.60 10.67 14.73
N ALA A 30 -0.18 10.92 15.80
CA ALA A 30 -1.62 11.18 15.68
C ALA A 30 -1.92 12.39 14.79
N ALA A 31 -1.16 13.49 14.94
CA ALA A 31 -1.34 14.69 14.13
C ALA A 31 -0.99 14.48 12.64
N ILE A 32 0.08 13.75 12.34
CA ILE A 32 0.47 13.40 10.97
C ILE A 32 -0.60 12.49 10.35
N ALA A 33 -1.01 11.44 11.05
CA ALA A 33 -2.03 10.50 10.59
C ALA A 33 -3.37 11.19 10.33
N GLY A 34 -3.79 12.13 11.19
CA GLY A 34 -5.02 12.90 11.00
C GLY A 34 -5.03 13.76 9.73
N LYS A 35 -3.87 14.26 9.29
CA LYS A 35 -3.72 14.95 8.01
C LYS A 35 -3.69 13.97 6.84
N ALA A 36 -2.82 12.96 6.91
CA ALA A 36 -2.64 11.95 5.87
C ALA A 36 -3.91 11.16 5.57
N LEU A 37 -4.75 10.90 6.58
CA LEU A 37 -6.03 10.20 6.42
C LEU A 37 -6.98 10.95 5.47
N LYS A 38 -6.97 12.29 5.49
CA LYS A 38 -7.80 13.09 4.58
C LYS A 38 -7.35 12.92 3.14
N GLU A 39 -6.05 12.96 2.89
CA GLU A 39 -5.44 12.84 1.56
C GLU A 39 -5.61 11.43 0.99
N VAL A 40 -5.30 10.40 1.79
CA VAL A 40 -5.33 9.00 1.31
C VAL A 40 -6.73 8.53 0.94
N ARG A 41 -7.78 9.09 1.55
CA ARG A 41 -9.17 8.81 1.15
C ARG A 41 -9.40 9.19 -0.32
N TYR A 42 -8.86 10.32 -0.78
CA TYR A 42 -8.92 10.69 -2.20
C TYR A 42 -8.07 9.77 -3.08
N HIS A 43 -6.88 9.38 -2.63
CA HIS A 43 -6.04 8.43 -3.38
C HIS A 43 -6.73 7.07 -3.57
N GLN A 44 -7.35 6.56 -2.50
CA GLN A 44 -8.04 5.27 -2.52
C GLN A 44 -9.28 5.33 -3.42
N GLN A 45 -10.10 6.38 -3.30
CA GLN A 45 -11.27 6.57 -4.17
C GLN A 45 -10.85 6.68 -5.64
N HIS A 46 -9.87 7.53 -5.96
CA HIS A 46 -9.39 7.71 -7.32
C HIS A 46 -8.87 6.39 -7.92
N ALA A 47 -8.09 5.63 -7.15
CA ALA A 47 -7.57 4.35 -7.61
C ALA A 47 -8.70 3.31 -7.80
N ALA A 48 -9.69 3.27 -6.90
CA ALA A 48 -10.85 2.38 -7.02
C ALA A 48 -11.67 2.68 -8.28
N ASP A 49 -12.01 3.95 -8.52
CA ASP A 49 -12.77 4.38 -9.71
C ASP A 49 -12.05 3.96 -11.00
N TRP A 50 -10.71 4.11 -11.04
CA TRP A 50 -9.93 3.70 -12.20
C TRP A 50 -9.80 2.19 -12.34
N VAL A 51 -9.80 1.42 -11.26
CA VAL A 51 -9.85 -0.05 -11.35
C VAL A 51 -11.16 -0.49 -12.00
N VAL A 52 -12.30 0.05 -11.56
CA VAL A 52 -13.61 -0.26 -12.15
C VAL A 52 -13.64 0.11 -13.64
N ARG A 53 -13.23 1.33 -14.00
CA ARG A 53 -13.18 1.78 -15.41
C ARG A 53 -12.27 0.95 -16.30
N LEU A 54 -11.15 0.46 -15.78
CA LEU A 54 -10.22 -0.36 -16.55
C LEU A 54 -10.72 -1.79 -16.71
N ALA A 55 -11.39 -2.33 -15.69
CA ALA A 55 -11.92 -3.69 -15.72
C ALA A 55 -13.20 -3.81 -16.58
N ASP A 56 -14.06 -2.79 -16.54
CA ASP A 56 -15.32 -2.68 -17.29
C ASP A 56 -15.20 -1.76 -18.52
N GLY A 57 -13.99 -1.66 -19.08
CA GLY A 57 -13.69 -0.80 -20.22
C GLY A 57 -13.78 -1.54 -21.55
N THR A 58 -12.62 -1.92 -22.08
CA THR A 58 -12.46 -2.69 -23.32
C THR A 58 -11.79 -4.03 -23.01
N ASP A 59 -11.82 -4.97 -23.95
CA ASP A 59 -11.08 -6.24 -23.81
C ASP A 59 -9.58 -6.02 -23.53
N GLU A 60 -8.99 -5.01 -24.18
CA GLU A 60 -7.59 -4.62 -23.96
C GLU A 60 -7.38 -4.07 -22.53
N SER A 61 -8.25 -3.20 -22.03
CA SER A 61 -8.09 -2.66 -20.67
C SER A 61 -8.31 -3.74 -19.61
N ARG A 62 -9.24 -4.66 -19.87
CA ARG A 62 -9.49 -5.84 -19.06
C ARG A 62 -8.26 -6.76 -19.00
N GLN A 63 -7.68 -7.11 -20.15
CA GLN A 63 -6.48 -7.93 -20.20
C GLN A 63 -5.32 -7.29 -19.42
N ARG A 64 -5.14 -5.96 -19.53
CA ARG A 64 -4.10 -5.24 -18.79
C ARG A 64 -4.32 -5.27 -17.29
N ILE A 65 -5.55 -5.16 -16.81
CA ILE A 65 -5.81 -5.17 -15.37
C ILE A 65 -5.67 -6.57 -14.77
N ASP A 66 -6.09 -7.60 -15.50
CA ASP A 66 -5.88 -9.00 -15.10
C ASP A 66 -4.39 -9.34 -15.02
N ALA A 67 -3.60 -8.92 -16.02
CA ALA A 67 -2.15 -9.12 -16.00
C ALA A 67 -1.46 -8.38 -14.83
N ALA A 68 -1.90 -7.16 -14.54
CA ALA A 68 -1.40 -6.39 -13.40
C ALA A 68 -1.78 -7.05 -12.06
N LEU A 69 -3.01 -7.56 -11.94
CA LEU A 69 -3.46 -8.27 -10.74
C LEU A 69 -2.62 -9.52 -10.49
N ALA A 70 -2.43 -10.35 -11.53
CA ALA A 70 -1.62 -11.56 -11.45
C ALA A 70 -0.17 -11.28 -11.01
N ALA A 71 0.42 -10.19 -11.51
CA ALA A 71 1.79 -9.82 -11.20
C ALA A 71 1.97 -9.17 -9.81
N LEU A 72 1.00 -8.39 -9.35
CA LEU A 72 1.15 -7.56 -8.15
C LEU A 72 0.63 -8.22 -6.87
N TRP A 73 -0.34 -9.13 -6.97
CA TRP A 73 -1.01 -9.69 -5.78
C TRP A 73 -0.05 -10.32 -4.78
N ILE A 74 1.00 -10.99 -5.27
CA ILE A 74 1.98 -11.70 -4.43
C ILE A 74 2.68 -10.77 -3.41
N TYR A 75 2.81 -9.48 -3.71
CA TYR A 75 3.48 -8.51 -2.84
C TYR A 75 2.58 -7.96 -1.74
N THR A 76 1.26 -8.16 -1.83
CA THR A 76 0.32 -7.68 -0.82
C THR A 76 0.48 -8.36 0.53
N ALA A 77 1.07 -9.55 0.55
CA ALA A 77 1.23 -10.33 1.78
C ALA A 77 2.15 -9.63 2.79
N GLU A 78 3.21 -8.96 2.34
CA GLU A 78 4.14 -8.25 3.22
C GLU A 78 3.46 -7.12 4.02
N LEU A 79 2.39 -6.51 3.50
CA LEU A 79 1.63 -5.46 4.21
C LEU A 79 1.00 -5.93 5.53
N PHE A 80 0.93 -7.25 5.74
CA PHE A 80 0.27 -7.89 6.87
C PHE A 80 1.19 -8.86 7.61
N GLU A 81 2.47 -8.94 7.24
CA GLU A 81 3.46 -9.62 8.04
C GLU A 81 3.63 -8.87 9.35
N SER A 82 3.66 -9.60 10.46
CA SER A 82 3.87 -9.00 11.79
C SER A 82 5.27 -9.31 12.29
N ASP A 83 5.89 -8.33 12.91
CA ASP A 83 7.16 -8.52 13.61
C ASP A 83 7.11 -8.02 15.07
N ALA A 84 8.29 -7.97 15.71
CA ALA A 84 8.42 -7.48 17.07
C ALA A 84 8.14 -5.97 17.20
N VAL A 85 8.36 -5.19 16.13
CA VAL A 85 8.09 -3.74 16.09
C VAL A 85 6.58 -3.51 16.10
N ASP A 86 5.83 -4.25 15.29
CA ASP A 86 4.35 -4.21 15.29
C ASP A 86 3.77 -4.56 16.66
N ALA A 87 4.28 -5.64 17.28
CA ALA A 87 3.84 -6.08 18.59
C ALA A 87 4.08 -5.00 19.66
N GLN A 88 5.25 -4.36 19.63
CA GLN A 88 5.59 -3.28 20.55
C GLN A 88 4.74 -2.04 20.29
N ALA A 89 4.51 -1.67 19.03
CA ALA A 89 3.68 -0.51 18.67
C ALA A 89 2.24 -0.67 19.17
N GLN A 90 1.68 -1.88 19.09
CA GLN A 90 0.37 -2.17 19.67
C GLN A 90 0.39 -2.12 21.20
N ALA A 91 1.39 -2.73 21.84
CA ALA A 91 1.49 -2.78 23.30
C ALA A 91 1.64 -1.39 23.93
N SER A 92 2.34 -0.47 23.27
CA SER A 92 2.52 0.92 23.73
C SER A 92 1.37 1.87 23.33
N GLY A 93 0.41 1.40 22.54
CA GLY A 93 -0.64 2.24 21.96
C GLY A 93 -0.15 3.18 20.85
N LEU A 94 1.08 3.01 20.35
CA LEU A 94 1.63 3.81 19.26
C LEU A 94 0.89 3.57 17.95
N GLY A 95 0.48 2.33 17.68
CA GLY A 95 -0.24 1.98 16.46
C GLY A 95 -0.76 0.55 16.45
N PRO A 96 -1.50 0.14 15.40
CA PRO A 96 -1.99 -1.23 15.30
C PRO A 96 -0.85 -2.18 14.89
N ARG A 97 -1.01 -3.48 15.15
CA ARG A 97 -0.27 -4.47 14.36
C ARG A 97 -0.80 -4.47 12.94
N TRP A 98 0.08 -4.49 11.95
CA TRP A 98 -0.37 -4.41 10.55
C TRP A 98 -1.22 -5.61 10.11
N ALA A 99 -0.97 -6.81 10.66
CA ALA A 99 -1.81 -7.99 10.41
C ALA A 99 -3.30 -7.78 10.77
N ASP A 100 -3.60 -6.96 11.78
CA ASP A 100 -4.98 -6.69 12.20
C ASP A 100 -5.75 -5.89 11.12
N LEU A 101 -5.04 -5.27 10.16
CA LEU A 101 -5.62 -4.55 9.02
C LEU A 101 -6.01 -5.46 7.85
N ARG A 102 -5.58 -6.73 7.83
CA ARG A 102 -5.79 -7.63 6.69
C ARG A 102 -7.26 -7.86 6.37
N LYS A 103 -8.06 -8.17 7.39
CA LYS A 103 -9.49 -8.43 7.23
C LYS A 103 -10.27 -7.21 6.69
N PRO A 104 -10.16 -6.00 7.28
CA PRO A 104 -10.82 -4.83 6.73
C PRO A 104 -10.27 -4.45 5.34
N TRP A 105 -8.97 -4.63 5.09
CA TRP A 105 -8.40 -4.38 3.77
C TRP A 105 -8.99 -5.30 2.69
N LEU A 106 -9.08 -6.61 2.96
CA LEU A 106 -9.70 -7.57 2.05
C LEU A 106 -11.18 -7.25 1.80
N ALA A 107 -11.90 -6.74 2.80
CA ALA A 107 -13.29 -6.34 2.63
C ALA A 107 -13.42 -5.14 1.66
N GLU A 108 -12.57 -4.13 1.81
CA GLU A 108 -12.59 -2.97 0.90
C GLU A 108 -12.11 -3.32 -0.52
N ILE A 109 -11.05 -4.13 -0.66
CA ILE A 109 -10.61 -4.62 -1.97
C ILE A 109 -11.68 -5.51 -2.61
N GLY A 110 -12.31 -6.39 -1.83
CA GLY A 110 -13.39 -7.25 -2.31
C GLY A 110 -14.59 -6.46 -2.82
N ALA A 111 -14.95 -5.34 -2.17
CA ALA A 111 -16.01 -4.46 -2.64
C ALA A 111 -15.67 -3.84 -4.01
N VAL A 112 -14.47 -3.25 -4.15
CA VAL A 112 -14.01 -2.65 -5.42
C VAL A 112 -13.91 -3.72 -6.51
N PHE A 113 -13.39 -4.91 -6.20
CA PHE A 113 -13.25 -5.99 -7.17
C PHE A 113 -14.60 -6.58 -7.57
N GLY A 114 -15.56 -6.66 -6.66
CA GLY A 114 -16.93 -7.06 -6.95
C GLY A 114 -17.60 -6.12 -7.94
N GLU A 115 -17.44 -4.81 -7.78
CA GLU A 115 -17.93 -3.81 -8.74
C GLU A 115 -17.18 -3.89 -10.08
N ALA A 116 -15.87 -4.14 -10.04
CA ALA A 116 -15.02 -4.27 -11.23
C ALA A 116 -15.15 -5.63 -11.96
N GLY A 117 -15.93 -6.59 -11.45
CA GLY A 117 -16.02 -7.93 -12.03
C GLY A 117 -14.70 -8.73 -11.98
N LEU A 118 -13.85 -8.44 -10.99
CA LEU A 118 -12.57 -9.10 -10.74
C LEU A 118 -12.70 -10.11 -9.59
N ALA A 119 -11.99 -11.23 -9.70
CA ALA A 119 -11.87 -12.19 -8.61
C ALA A 119 -10.73 -11.79 -7.67
N VAL A 120 -10.95 -11.90 -6.36
CA VAL A 120 -9.87 -11.78 -5.37
C VAL A 120 -8.99 -13.02 -5.46
N PRO A 121 -7.68 -12.90 -5.79
CA PRO A 121 -6.83 -14.08 -5.90
C PRO A 121 -6.61 -14.76 -4.55
N ASN A 122 -6.34 -16.06 -4.58
CA ASN A 122 -6.00 -16.82 -3.38
C ASN A 122 -4.71 -16.30 -2.73
N GLU A 123 -4.53 -16.61 -1.45
CA GLU A 123 -3.30 -16.32 -0.76
C GLU A 123 -2.11 -17.04 -1.42
N CYS A 124 -1.03 -16.29 -1.65
CA CYS A 124 0.23 -16.85 -2.14
C CYS A 124 1.15 -17.16 -0.95
N ALA A 125 2.04 -18.16 -1.06
CA ALA A 125 3.04 -18.44 -0.03
C ALA A 125 4.24 -17.48 -0.07
N PHE A 126 4.46 -16.80 -1.18
CA PHE A 126 5.55 -15.83 -1.34
C PHE A 126 5.40 -14.67 -0.35
N ARG A 127 6.54 -14.21 0.20
CA ARG A 127 6.64 -13.06 1.09
C ARG A 127 7.85 -12.22 0.68
N SER A 128 7.60 -10.99 0.27
CA SER A 128 8.65 -9.98 0.15
C SER A 128 9.08 -9.46 1.54
N THR A 129 10.23 -8.79 1.58
CA THR A 129 10.96 -8.51 2.82
C THR A 129 11.59 -7.12 2.82
N GLY A 130 11.00 -6.19 2.07
CA GLY A 130 11.42 -4.80 2.00
C GLY A 130 11.44 -4.09 3.36
N THR A 131 10.56 -4.45 4.30
CA THR A 131 10.61 -3.92 5.69
C THR A 131 11.89 -4.29 6.43
N ARG A 132 12.59 -5.35 5.99
CA ARG A 132 13.89 -5.81 6.51
C ARG A 132 15.09 -5.28 5.71
N GLY A 133 14.87 -4.33 4.80
CA GLY A 133 15.91 -3.78 3.93
C GLY A 133 16.33 -4.70 2.78
N VAL A 134 15.63 -5.82 2.57
CA VAL A 134 15.88 -6.75 1.47
C VAL A 134 14.84 -6.49 0.37
N HIS A 135 15.24 -5.69 -0.60
CA HIS A 135 14.37 -5.19 -1.67
C HIS A 135 14.55 -5.97 -2.98
N SER A 136 13.63 -5.76 -3.93
CA SER A 136 13.84 -6.16 -5.32
C SER A 136 14.96 -5.35 -5.99
N GLU A 137 15.40 -5.81 -7.16
CA GLU A 137 16.40 -5.15 -8.00
C GLU A 137 16.02 -3.71 -8.38
N HIS A 138 14.73 -3.37 -8.34
CA HIS A 138 14.23 -2.04 -8.69
C HIS A 138 14.68 -0.95 -7.71
N MET A 139 14.85 -1.26 -6.42
CA MET A 139 15.18 -0.25 -5.41
C MET A 139 16.53 0.41 -5.68
N GLY A 140 17.52 -0.34 -6.18
CA GLY A 140 18.85 0.19 -6.51
C GLY A 140 18.79 1.32 -7.54
N PHE A 141 18.01 1.13 -8.62
CA PHE A 141 17.83 2.15 -9.65
C PHE A 141 17.12 3.39 -9.11
N ILE A 142 16.04 3.20 -8.33
CA ILE A 142 15.31 4.31 -7.72
C ILE A 142 16.21 5.15 -6.82
N LEU A 143 17.01 4.51 -5.96
CA LEU A 143 17.91 5.21 -5.05
C LEU A 143 19.04 5.91 -5.80
N SER A 144 19.56 5.32 -6.87
CA SER A 144 20.59 5.94 -7.72
C SER A 144 20.09 7.27 -8.29
N ASP A 145 18.90 7.30 -8.86
CA ASP A 145 18.32 8.52 -9.44
C ASP A 145 17.92 9.52 -8.36
N MET A 146 17.20 9.07 -7.33
CA MET A 146 16.70 9.93 -6.25
C MET A 146 17.82 10.62 -5.48
N GLN A 147 18.95 9.95 -5.27
CA GLN A 147 20.03 10.44 -4.43
C GLN A 147 21.16 11.09 -5.23
N HIS A 148 21.07 11.16 -6.57
CA HIS A 148 22.15 11.66 -7.42
C HIS A 148 22.64 13.05 -7.00
N LEU A 149 21.72 14.03 -6.89
CA LEU A 149 22.07 15.40 -6.54
C LEU A 149 22.69 15.49 -5.14
N GLN A 150 22.08 14.84 -4.15
CA GLN A 150 22.55 14.87 -2.78
C GLN A 150 23.94 14.23 -2.63
N ARG A 151 24.18 13.09 -3.29
CA ARG A 151 25.48 12.39 -3.22
C ARG A 151 26.58 13.13 -3.95
N SER A 152 26.23 13.87 -5.00
CA SER A 152 27.19 14.70 -5.75
C SER A 152 27.57 15.97 -4.97
N TYR A 153 26.64 16.52 -4.18
CA TYR A 153 26.82 17.75 -3.41
C TYR A 153 26.38 17.58 -1.94
N PRO A 154 27.12 16.79 -1.14
CA PRO A 154 26.76 16.54 0.25
C PRO A 154 26.83 17.84 1.07
N GLY A 155 25.84 18.06 1.93
CA GLY A 155 25.73 19.27 2.75
C GLY A 155 25.17 20.50 2.03
N GLY A 156 24.73 20.36 0.77
CA GLY A 156 23.98 21.41 0.08
C GLY A 156 22.68 21.78 0.79
N VAL A 157 22.26 23.04 0.64
CA VAL A 157 21.01 23.57 1.18
C VAL A 157 20.05 23.83 0.02
N TRP A 158 18.85 23.25 0.09
CA TRP A 158 17.81 23.27 -0.95
C TRP A 158 16.44 23.51 -0.32
#